data_AF-G0NSD7-F1
#
_entry.id   AF-G0NSD7-F1
#
_cell.length_a   1.000
_cell.length_b   1.000
_cell.length_c   1.000
_cell.angle_alpha   90.00
_cell.angle_beta   90.00
_cell.angle_gamma   90.00
#
_symmetry.space_group_name_H-M   'P 1'
#
loop_
_entity.id
_entity.type
_entity.pdbx_description
1 polymer ?
#
loop_
_entity_poly.entity_id
_entity_poly.type
_entity_poly.pdbx_seq_one_letter_code
_entity_poly.pdbx_strand_id
1 'polypeptide(L)'
;MVDNNEDPSEIDDAIRELDEARWEYLKCEPLLKKVKKFLDKSHGRIMEEQENQVKKDYSAVYPKLQKLRKMKENYSEDDSFDAPFTSLISSFRGDQPDFEEYSCKKEELLSLASEICQLLGGMELRLESVIGVVPRRVLLEIFGNLLAAFSTLQDILAGILMTFRGENDRSTVPEKTEDWAKITGTIISFLTNVLLKLPEFGIEEEQFAAINKLLDRIISLYCPELFFGFVRAVGNPIAMATYKGKIEEHQCQIGLLVEEIEQISEYK
;
A
#
# COMPACT_ATOMS: atom_id res chain seq x y z
N MET A 1 21.54 -19.02 59.72
CA MET A 1 20.91 -17.70 59.57
C MET A 1 21.61 -17.07 58.38
N VAL A 2 20.95 -17.13 57.23
CA VAL A 2 21.48 -16.58 55.98
C VAL A 2 21.05 -15.12 55.97
N ASP A 3 22.03 -14.22 55.92
CA ASP A 3 21.82 -12.78 55.73
C ASP A 3 21.24 -12.55 54.33
N ASN A 4 19.92 -12.55 54.20
CA ASN A 4 19.22 -12.10 52.98
C ASN A 4 19.02 -10.58 53.03
N ASN A 5 20.13 -9.83 53.11
CA ASN A 5 20.13 -8.39 52.86
C ASN A 5 20.94 -8.15 51.58
N GLU A 6 20.33 -8.45 50.44
CA GLU A 6 20.85 -8.07 49.13
C GLU A 6 20.44 -6.62 48.78
N ASP A 7 21.30 -5.99 47.98
CA ASP A 7 21.45 -4.54 47.82
C ASP A 7 20.24 -3.93 47.05
N PRO A 8 19.60 -2.85 47.55
CA PRO A 8 18.52 -2.13 46.84
C PRO A 8 18.84 -1.80 45.37
N SER A 9 20.13 -1.71 45.03
CA SER A 9 20.62 -1.51 43.66
C SER A 9 20.18 -2.61 42.68
N GLU A 10 20.14 -3.88 43.10
CA GLU A 10 19.83 -5.00 42.18
C GLU A 10 18.34 -5.04 41.79
N ILE A 11 17.46 -4.65 42.72
CA ILE A 11 16.02 -4.52 42.46
C ILE A 11 15.77 -3.37 41.48
N ASP A 12 16.41 -2.21 41.71
CA ASP A 12 16.26 -1.04 40.85
C ASP A 12 16.78 -1.31 39.42
N ASP A 13 17.89 -2.05 39.30
CA ASP A 13 18.43 -2.47 38.01
C ASP A 13 17.49 -3.44 37.28
N ALA A 14 16.92 -4.43 37.98
CA ALA A 14 15.96 -5.38 37.40
C ALA A 14 14.66 -4.69 36.93
N ILE A 15 14.15 -3.73 37.71
CA ILE A 15 12.98 -2.92 37.33
C ILE A 15 13.29 -2.10 36.07
N ARG A 16 14.47 -1.47 36.00
CA ARG A 16 14.89 -0.70 34.82
C ARG A 16 14.94 -1.57 33.57
N GLU A 17 15.55 -2.75 33.63
CA GLU A 17 15.61 -3.69 32.52
C GLU A 17 14.22 -4.11 32.04
N LEU A 18 13.30 -4.39 32.98
CA LEU A 18 11.91 -4.73 32.65
C LEU A 18 11.17 -3.58 32.00
N ASP A 19 11.35 -2.34 32.46
CA ASP A 19 10.72 -1.16 31.86
C ASP A 19 11.26 -0.87 30.45
N GLU A 20 12.56 -1.03 30.21
CA GLU A 20 13.16 -0.90 28.88
C GLU A 20 12.59 -1.95 27.90
N ALA A 21 12.56 -3.22 28.31
CA ALA A 21 12.00 -4.30 27.49
C ALA A 21 10.50 -4.13 27.26
N ARG A 22 9.76 -3.67 28.28
CA ARG A 22 8.34 -3.32 28.18
C ARG A 22 8.11 -2.25 27.12
N TRP A 23 8.94 -1.22 27.09
CA TRP A 23 8.81 -0.13 26.12
C TRP A 23 9.03 -0.62 24.68
N GLU A 24 10.05 -1.44 24.44
CA GLU A 24 10.27 -2.07 23.13
C GLU A 24 9.13 -3.00 22.73
N TYR A 25 8.65 -3.83 23.67
CA TYR A 25 7.54 -4.75 23.43
C TYR A 25 6.23 -4.01 23.07
N LEU A 26 5.94 -2.89 23.72
CA LEU A 26 4.77 -2.07 23.41
C LEU A 26 4.78 -1.51 21.98
N LYS A 27 5.95 -1.24 21.40
CA LYS A 27 6.04 -0.82 19.98
C LYS A 27 5.53 -1.87 19.01
N CYS A 28 5.52 -3.14 19.40
CA CYS A 28 5.00 -4.23 18.56
C CYS A 28 3.46 -4.34 18.58
N GLU A 29 2.77 -3.68 19.52
CA GLU A 29 1.31 -3.79 19.64
C GLU A 29 0.54 -3.33 18.38
N PRO A 30 0.86 -2.17 17.76
CA PRO A 30 0.19 -1.74 16.54
C PRO A 30 0.38 -2.72 15.38
N LEU A 31 1.59 -3.28 15.26
CA LEU A 31 1.90 -4.28 14.24
C LEU A 31 1.11 -5.57 14.48
N LEU A 32 1.02 -6.05 15.71
CA LEU A 32 0.21 -7.22 16.06
C LEU A 32 -1.28 -7.00 15.70
N LYS A 33 -1.81 -5.80 15.94
CA LYS A 33 -3.18 -5.43 15.52
C LYS A 33 -3.34 -5.46 13.99
N LYS A 34 -2.36 -4.95 13.24
CA LYS A 34 -2.35 -5.03 11.77
C LYS A 34 -2.32 -6.49 11.28
N VAL A 35 -1.45 -7.33 11.83
CA VAL A 35 -1.36 -8.77 11.51
C VAL A 35 -2.72 -9.44 11.69
N LYS A 36 -3.36 -9.26 12.85
CA LYS A 36 -4.67 -9.86 13.14
C LYS A 36 -5.73 -9.40 12.15
N LYS A 37 -5.83 -8.09 11.91
CA LYS A 37 -6.78 -7.53 10.94
C LYS A 37 -6.59 -8.07 9.53
N PHE A 38 -5.34 -8.32 9.12
CA PHE A 38 -5.03 -8.97 7.84
C PHE A 38 -5.51 -10.43 7.83
N LEU A 39 -5.23 -11.19 8.89
CA LEU A 39 -5.64 -12.59 9.00
C LEU A 39 -7.15 -12.80 9.14
N ASP A 40 -7.89 -11.81 9.65
CA ASP A 40 -9.35 -11.85 9.77
C ASP A 40 -10.07 -11.58 8.44
N LYS A 41 -9.38 -11.00 7.46
CA LYS A 41 -9.93 -10.75 6.12
C LYS A 41 -9.65 -11.94 5.20
N SER A 42 -10.56 -12.21 4.27
CA SER A 42 -10.30 -13.11 3.14
C SER A 42 -9.82 -12.30 1.96
N HIS A 43 -8.56 -12.48 1.54
CA HIS A 43 -7.95 -11.74 0.44
C HIS A 43 -8.00 -12.50 -0.90
N GLY A 44 -8.77 -13.60 -0.96
CA GLY A 44 -8.97 -14.38 -2.18
C GLY A 44 -7.73 -15.17 -2.63
N ARG A 45 -7.83 -15.82 -3.80
CA ARG A 45 -6.79 -16.74 -4.31
C ARG A 45 -5.46 -16.06 -4.66
N ILE A 46 -5.48 -14.77 -4.98
CA ILE A 46 -4.29 -14.04 -5.45
C ILE A 46 -3.29 -13.85 -4.29
N MET A 47 -3.78 -13.77 -3.07
CA MET A 47 -2.97 -13.56 -1.85
C MET A 47 -2.82 -14.83 -1.01
N GLU A 48 -3.23 -15.99 -1.52
CA GLU A 48 -3.31 -17.23 -0.77
C GLU A 48 -1.94 -17.69 -0.25
N GLU A 49 -0.89 -17.58 -1.06
CA GLU A 49 0.47 -17.97 -0.67
C GLU A 49 1.02 -17.06 0.43
N GLN A 50 0.80 -15.76 0.30
CA GLN A 50 1.21 -14.74 1.26
C GLN A 50 0.43 -14.85 2.57
N GLU A 51 -0.90 -15.04 2.49
CA GLU A 51 -1.74 -15.34 3.65
C GLU A 51 -1.25 -16.58 4.38
N ASN A 52 -0.96 -17.66 3.65
CA ASN A 52 -0.47 -18.90 4.26
C ASN A 52 0.87 -18.71 4.95
N GLN A 53 1.75 -17.88 4.38
CA GLN A 53 3.03 -17.55 5.01
C GLN A 53 2.84 -16.68 6.26
N VAL A 54 1.98 -15.66 6.22
CA VAL A 54 1.66 -14.84 7.42
C VAL A 54 0.98 -15.69 8.50
N LYS A 55 0.07 -16.61 8.12
CA LYS A 55 -0.56 -17.58 9.04
C LYS A 55 0.49 -18.48 9.68
N LYS A 56 1.45 -18.99 8.89
CA LYS A 56 2.55 -19.82 9.39
C LYS A 56 3.42 -19.05 10.38
N ASP A 57 3.78 -17.81 10.07
CA ASP A 57 4.59 -17.01 10.98
C ASP A 57 3.82 -16.65 12.26
N TYR A 58 2.56 -16.26 12.11
CA TYR A 58 1.68 -15.97 13.24
C TYR A 58 1.49 -17.19 14.15
N SER A 59 1.45 -18.40 13.58
CA SER A 59 1.37 -19.65 14.35
C SER A 59 2.60 -19.88 15.25
N ALA A 60 3.75 -19.27 14.94
CA ALA A 60 4.93 -19.29 15.81
C ALA A 60 4.87 -18.22 16.91
N VAL A 61 4.26 -17.06 16.62
CA VAL A 61 4.11 -15.94 17.56
C VAL A 61 2.99 -16.20 18.58
N TYR A 62 1.86 -16.72 18.13
CA TYR A 62 0.65 -16.86 18.93
C TYR A 62 0.83 -17.68 20.22
N PRO A 63 1.49 -18.86 20.21
CA PRO A 63 1.73 -19.62 21.44
C PRO A 63 2.62 -18.88 22.43
N LYS A 64 3.60 -18.10 21.96
CA LYS A 64 4.50 -17.31 22.81
C LYS A 64 3.77 -16.14 23.45
N LEU A 65 2.91 -15.45 22.70
CA LEU A 65 2.01 -14.42 23.22
C LEU A 65 1.11 -14.97 24.34
N GLN A 66 0.53 -16.15 24.12
CA GLN A 66 -0.30 -16.83 25.12
C GLN A 66 0.49 -17.22 26.37
N LYS A 67 1.73 -17.69 26.21
CA LYS A 67 2.62 -18.02 27.32
C LYS A 67 2.96 -16.78 28.14
N LEU A 68 3.39 -15.70 27.48
CA LEU A 68 3.73 -14.43 28.12
C LEU A 68 2.54 -13.84 28.89
N ARG A 69 1.33 -13.87 28.31
CA ARG A 69 0.10 -13.42 28.97
C ARG A 69 -0.22 -14.18 30.25
N LYS A 70 0.00 -15.50 30.25
CA LYS A 70 -0.24 -16.37 31.42
C LYS A 70 0.77 -16.19 32.54
N MET A 71 1.84 -15.42 32.33
CA MET A 71 2.77 -15.05 33.41
C MET A 71 2.16 -14.05 34.40
N LYS A 72 1.10 -13.34 34.01
CA LYS A 72 0.29 -12.55 34.94
C LYS A 72 -0.61 -13.49 35.75
N GLU A 73 -0.54 -13.36 37.07
CA GLU A 73 -1.51 -13.98 37.97
C GLU A 73 -2.91 -13.40 37.72
N ASN A 74 -3.92 -14.26 37.59
CA ASN A 74 -5.29 -13.87 37.24
C ASN A 74 -5.38 -13.11 35.89
N TYR A 75 -4.78 -13.68 34.84
CA TYR A 75 -4.92 -13.20 33.47
C TYR A 75 -6.40 -13.05 33.05
N SER A 76 -6.70 -11.94 32.37
CA SER A 76 -7.96 -11.65 31.67
C SER A 76 -7.67 -11.31 30.20
N GLU A 77 -8.60 -11.62 29.30
CA GLU A 77 -8.46 -11.24 27.88
C GLU A 77 -8.50 -9.71 27.67
N ASP A 78 -9.09 -8.98 28.61
CA ASP A 78 -9.17 -7.51 28.61
C ASP A 78 -7.91 -6.84 29.19
N ASP A 79 -6.93 -7.61 29.67
CA ASP A 79 -5.68 -7.07 30.19
C ASP A 79 -4.91 -6.31 29.09
N SER A 80 -4.20 -5.25 29.52
CA SER A 80 -3.31 -4.53 28.62
C SER A 80 -2.22 -5.45 28.06
N PHE A 81 -1.71 -5.10 26.88
CA PHE A 81 -0.71 -5.93 26.19
C PHE A 81 0.55 -6.17 27.02
N ASP A 82 0.94 -5.18 27.84
CA ASP A 82 2.09 -5.17 28.73
C ASP A 82 1.77 -5.61 30.17
N ALA A 83 0.57 -6.11 30.44
CA ALA A 83 0.14 -6.47 31.79
C ALA A 83 1.13 -7.40 32.54
N PRO A 84 1.77 -8.40 31.89
CA PRO A 84 2.78 -9.25 32.55
C PRO A 84 3.99 -8.48 33.08
N PHE A 85 4.44 -7.43 32.37
CA PHE A 85 5.52 -6.56 32.86
C PHE A 85 5.08 -5.75 34.07
N THR A 86 3.90 -5.11 33.99
CA THR A 86 3.41 -4.28 35.10
C THR A 86 3.15 -5.10 36.37
N SER A 87 2.68 -6.34 36.22
CA SER A 87 2.47 -7.28 37.31
C SER A 87 3.79 -7.65 37.99
N LEU A 88 4.82 -8.01 37.20
CA LEU A 88 6.12 -8.42 37.73
C LEU A 88 6.87 -7.25 38.38
N ILE A 89 6.83 -6.05 37.78
CA ILE A 89 7.43 -4.85 38.38
C ILE A 89 6.75 -4.52 39.72
N SER A 90 5.43 -4.69 39.81
CA SER A 90 4.68 -4.44 41.04
C SER A 90 5.03 -5.44 42.14
N SER A 91 5.28 -6.70 41.80
CA SER A 91 5.69 -7.72 42.78
C SER A 91 7.10 -7.49 43.34
N PHE A 92 8.02 -6.92 42.54
CA PHE A 92 9.35 -6.50 43.03
C PHE A 92 9.28 -5.38 44.08
N ARG A 93 8.20 -4.58 44.10
CA ARG A 93 8.00 -3.47 45.05
C ARG A 93 7.29 -3.89 46.34
N GLY A 94 6.98 -5.18 46.51
CA GLY A 94 6.28 -5.73 47.68
C GLY A 94 7.20 -6.04 48.88
N ASP A 95 6.61 -6.35 50.04
CA ASP A 95 7.30 -6.36 51.33
C ASP A 95 8.31 -7.52 51.55
N GLN A 96 8.32 -8.59 50.75
CA GLN A 96 9.36 -9.65 50.78
C GLN A 96 9.44 -10.41 49.45
N PRO A 97 10.30 -10.00 48.50
CA PRO A 97 10.44 -10.73 47.24
C PRO A 97 11.28 -12.01 47.40
N ASP A 98 10.76 -13.17 46.98
CA ASP A 98 11.54 -14.38 46.73
C ASP A 98 12.40 -14.19 45.47
N PHE A 99 13.61 -13.69 45.67
CA PHE A 99 14.44 -13.14 44.61
C PHE A 99 14.84 -14.18 43.53
N GLU A 100 15.03 -15.45 43.90
CA GLU A 100 15.32 -16.53 42.93
C GLU A 100 14.12 -16.78 42.00
N GLU A 101 12.90 -16.84 42.56
CA GLU A 101 11.68 -17.04 41.77
C GLU A 101 11.44 -15.85 40.83
N TYR A 102 11.63 -14.61 41.33
CA TYR A 102 11.43 -13.40 40.55
C TYR A 102 12.49 -13.22 39.46
N SER A 103 13.75 -13.57 39.74
CA SER A 103 14.83 -13.53 38.75
C SER A 103 14.54 -14.49 37.58
N CYS A 104 14.08 -15.71 37.90
CA CYS A 104 13.70 -16.69 36.87
C CYS A 104 12.51 -16.20 36.02
N LYS A 105 11.47 -15.65 36.66
CA LYS A 105 10.31 -15.04 35.97
C LYS A 105 10.72 -13.85 35.10
N LYS A 106 11.66 -13.00 35.57
CA LYS A 106 12.21 -11.87 34.82
C LYS A 106 12.88 -12.34 33.54
N GLU A 107 13.84 -13.26 33.63
CA GLU A 107 14.57 -13.77 32.47
C GLU A 107 13.64 -14.46 31.47
N GLU A 108 12.67 -15.23 31.94
CA GLU A 108 11.69 -15.88 31.07
C GLU A 108 10.80 -14.85 30.34
N LEU A 109 10.36 -13.80 31.03
CA LEU A 109 9.56 -12.72 30.45
C LEU A 109 10.35 -11.94 29.39
N LEU A 110 11.59 -11.56 29.72
CA LEU A 110 12.49 -10.84 28.80
C LEU A 110 12.80 -11.66 27.55
N SER A 111 13.11 -12.95 27.73
CA SER A 111 13.37 -13.87 26.62
C SER A 111 12.16 -13.99 25.70
N LEU A 112 10.96 -14.25 26.25
CA LEU A 112 9.73 -14.37 25.45
C LEU A 112 9.39 -13.07 24.73
N ALA A 113 9.51 -11.92 25.39
CA ALA A 113 9.23 -10.63 24.78
C ALA A 113 10.18 -10.36 23.61
N SER A 114 11.49 -10.60 23.80
CA SER A 114 12.50 -10.44 22.75
C SER A 114 12.21 -11.33 21.54
N GLU A 115 11.90 -12.61 21.76
CA GLU A 115 11.53 -13.54 20.68
C GLU A 115 10.27 -13.08 19.92
N ILE A 116 9.25 -12.61 20.64
CA ILE A 116 8.03 -12.08 20.02
C ILE A 116 8.34 -10.84 19.18
N CYS A 117 9.13 -9.90 19.71
CA CYS A 117 9.54 -8.69 18.98
C CYS A 117 10.31 -9.04 17.71
N GLN A 118 11.25 -9.99 17.78
CA GLN A 118 12.03 -10.43 16.61
C GLN A 118 11.13 -11.07 15.54
N LEU A 119 10.23 -11.97 15.94
CA LEU A 119 9.31 -12.62 15.01
C LEU A 119 8.36 -11.61 14.38
N LEU A 120 7.81 -10.69 15.18
CA LEU A 120 6.93 -9.63 14.68
C LEU A 120 7.69 -8.68 13.73
N GLY A 121 8.90 -8.26 14.04
CA GLY A 121 9.72 -7.45 13.12
C GLY A 121 9.97 -8.16 11.79
N GLY A 122 10.19 -9.47 11.80
CA GLY A 122 10.27 -10.28 10.57
C GLY A 122 8.94 -10.34 9.80
N MET A 123 7.81 -10.35 10.51
CA MET A 123 6.48 -10.26 9.90
C MET A 123 6.16 -8.86 9.37
N GLU A 124 6.69 -7.79 9.97
CA GLU A 124 6.50 -6.42 9.50
C GLU A 124 7.04 -6.26 8.09
N LEU A 125 8.30 -6.65 7.85
CA LEU A 125 8.91 -6.61 6.51
C LEU A 125 8.12 -7.43 5.48
N ARG A 126 7.54 -8.56 5.91
CA ARG A 126 6.70 -9.38 5.04
C ARG A 126 5.35 -8.74 4.79
N LEU A 127 4.69 -8.21 5.81
CA LEU A 127 3.45 -7.45 5.65
C LEU A 127 3.69 -6.21 4.79
N GLU A 128 4.83 -5.53 4.88
CA GLU A 128 5.17 -4.45 3.96
C GLU A 128 5.35 -4.94 2.52
N SER A 129 5.82 -6.17 2.32
CA SER A 129 5.91 -6.79 0.98
C SER A 129 4.58 -7.34 0.44
N VAL A 130 3.57 -7.52 1.29
CA VAL A 130 2.29 -8.19 1.00
C VAL A 130 1.10 -7.23 1.06
N ILE A 131 0.99 -6.47 2.15
CA ILE A 131 0.03 -5.37 2.39
C ILE A 131 0.54 -4.05 1.80
N GLY A 132 1.78 -4.03 1.32
CA GLY A 132 2.27 -2.93 0.50
C GLY A 132 1.45 -2.83 -0.77
N VAL A 133 0.52 -1.87 -0.77
CA VAL A 133 0.20 -0.96 -1.89
C VAL A 133 0.89 -1.41 -3.16
N VAL A 134 0.13 -1.80 -4.19
CA VAL A 134 0.60 -2.12 -5.55
C VAL A 134 2.01 -1.56 -5.74
N PRO A 135 3.07 -2.39 -5.82
CA PRO A 135 4.43 -1.95 -5.53
C PRO A 135 4.62 -0.59 -6.15
N ARG A 136 4.92 0.47 -5.40
CA ARG A 136 4.85 1.86 -5.91
C ARG A 136 5.44 2.00 -7.31
N ARG A 137 6.48 1.22 -7.60
CA ARG A 137 7.05 0.98 -8.92
C ARG A 137 6.03 0.59 -10.02
N VAL A 138 5.18 -0.41 -9.80
CA VAL A 138 4.09 -0.85 -10.69
C VAL A 138 3.05 0.26 -10.88
N LEU A 139 2.61 0.98 -9.83
CA LEU A 139 1.71 2.14 -10.02
C LEU A 139 2.38 3.25 -10.81
N LEU A 140 3.63 3.58 -10.51
CA LEU A 140 4.40 4.58 -11.24
C LEU A 140 4.66 4.15 -12.69
N GLU A 141 4.85 2.87 -12.95
CA GLU A 141 5.00 2.33 -14.30
C GLU A 141 3.67 2.37 -15.06
N ILE A 142 2.55 2.03 -14.40
CA ILE A 142 1.20 2.11 -14.98
C ILE A 142 0.84 3.57 -15.28
N PHE A 143 0.89 4.44 -14.28
CA PHE A 143 0.48 5.82 -14.39
C PHE A 143 1.49 6.70 -15.14
N GLY A 144 2.78 6.48 -14.98
CA GLY A 144 3.80 7.25 -15.70
C GLY A 144 3.72 7.04 -17.22
N ASN A 145 3.50 5.79 -17.66
CA ASN A 145 3.34 5.50 -19.08
C ASN A 145 2.00 6.03 -19.64
N LEU A 146 0.91 5.95 -18.86
CA LEU A 146 -0.38 6.55 -19.25
C LEU A 146 -0.30 8.08 -19.33
N LEU A 147 0.27 8.73 -18.32
CA LEU A 147 0.47 10.19 -18.29
C LEU A 147 1.28 10.64 -19.51
N ALA A 148 2.42 10.00 -19.78
CA ALA A 148 3.24 10.35 -20.94
C ALA A 148 2.47 10.21 -22.26
N ALA A 149 1.66 9.14 -22.40
CA ALA A 149 0.86 8.92 -23.60
C ALA A 149 -0.28 9.94 -23.75
N PHE A 150 -0.95 10.30 -22.66
CA PHE A 150 -2.01 11.31 -22.68
C PHE A 150 -1.50 12.73 -22.89
N SER A 151 -0.35 13.10 -22.31
CA SER A 151 0.29 14.38 -22.59
C SER A 151 0.68 14.49 -24.07
N THR A 152 1.24 13.42 -24.64
CA THR A 152 1.54 13.36 -26.08
C THR A 152 0.28 13.51 -26.93
N LEU A 153 -0.83 12.85 -26.53
CA LEU A 153 -2.11 13.00 -27.21
C LEU A 153 -2.65 14.44 -27.12
N GLN A 154 -2.53 15.11 -25.96
CA GLN A 154 -2.93 16.52 -25.82
C GLN A 154 -2.16 17.44 -26.75
N ASP A 155 -0.85 17.24 -26.89
CA ASP A 155 0.01 18.03 -27.78
C ASP A 155 -0.38 17.83 -29.26
N ILE A 156 -0.69 16.59 -29.65
CA ILE A 156 -1.17 16.27 -31.00
C ILE A 156 -2.51 16.97 -31.27
N LEU A 157 -3.47 16.87 -30.35
CA LEU A 157 -4.77 17.53 -30.49
C LEU A 157 -4.64 19.06 -30.51
N ALA A 158 -3.74 19.63 -29.70
CA ALA A 158 -3.43 21.07 -29.73
C ALA A 158 -2.88 21.48 -31.10
N GLY A 159 -1.95 20.70 -31.65
CA GLY A 159 -1.39 20.91 -32.99
C GLY A 159 -2.47 20.89 -34.07
N ILE A 160 -3.41 19.94 -34.01
CA ILE A 160 -4.58 19.89 -34.90
C ILE A 160 -5.45 21.14 -34.71
N LEU A 161 -5.72 21.56 -33.47
CA LEU A 161 -6.53 22.75 -33.18
C LEU A 161 -5.92 24.06 -33.70
N MET A 162 -4.59 24.18 -33.71
CA MET A 162 -3.90 25.34 -34.29
C MET A 162 -4.13 25.49 -35.80
N THR A 163 -4.37 24.38 -36.52
CA THR A 163 -4.68 24.43 -37.96
C THR A 163 -6.04 25.09 -38.24
N PHE A 164 -6.95 25.10 -37.28
CA PHE A 164 -8.23 25.82 -37.36
C PHE A 164 -8.08 27.32 -37.07
N ARG A 165 -7.00 27.74 -36.41
CA ARG A 165 -6.72 29.15 -36.10
C ARG A 165 -5.95 29.86 -37.21
N GLY A 166 -5.54 29.12 -38.25
CA GLY A 166 -4.72 29.65 -39.34
C GLY A 166 -3.26 29.88 -38.94
N GLU A 167 -2.85 29.38 -37.78
CA GLU A 167 -1.50 29.56 -37.22
C GLU A 167 -0.49 28.52 -37.75
N ASN A 168 -0.97 27.44 -38.38
CA ASN A 168 -0.16 26.39 -39.00
C ASN A 168 -0.61 26.10 -40.45
N ASP A 169 0.35 25.69 -41.28
CA ASP A 169 0.06 25.26 -42.65
C ASP A 169 -0.78 23.97 -42.64
N ARG A 170 -1.88 23.96 -43.42
CA ARG A 170 -2.82 22.83 -43.50
C ARG A 170 -2.16 21.56 -44.03
N SER A 171 -0.96 21.67 -44.62
CA SER A 171 -0.09 20.59 -45.03
C SER A 171 0.38 19.68 -43.89
N THR A 172 0.34 20.15 -42.64
CA THR A 172 0.77 19.40 -41.44
C THR A 172 -0.35 18.56 -40.79
N VAL A 173 -1.62 18.78 -41.19
CA VAL A 173 -2.78 18.03 -40.68
C VAL A 173 -2.64 16.51 -40.87
N PRO A 174 -2.19 15.99 -42.03
CA PRO A 174 -2.01 14.55 -42.22
C PRO A 174 -0.99 13.94 -41.26
N GLU A 175 0.14 14.61 -41.04
CA GLU A 175 1.19 14.17 -40.11
C GLU A 175 0.65 14.08 -38.67
N LYS A 176 -0.03 15.13 -38.20
CA LYS A 176 -0.65 15.13 -36.86
C LYS A 176 -1.75 14.10 -36.70
N THR A 177 -2.48 13.81 -37.78
CA THR A 177 -3.49 12.74 -37.78
C THR A 177 -2.86 11.36 -37.70
N GLU A 178 -1.71 11.16 -38.35
CA GLU A 178 -0.93 9.92 -38.23
C GLU A 178 -0.34 9.76 -36.82
N ASP A 179 0.15 10.84 -36.21
CA ASP A 179 0.62 10.84 -34.83
C ASP A 179 -0.50 10.49 -33.85
N TRP A 180 -1.72 11.00 -34.07
CA TRP A 180 -2.89 10.63 -33.28
C TRP A 180 -3.15 9.12 -33.38
N ALA A 181 -3.14 8.55 -34.58
CA ALA A 181 -3.33 7.11 -34.76
C ALA A 181 -2.28 6.28 -34.00
N LYS A 182 -1.00 6.68 -34.07
CA LYS A 182 0.12 6.02 -33.39
C LYS A 182 -0.03 6.05 -31.87
N ILE A 183 -0.28 7.23 -31.29
CA ILE A 183 -0.38 7.35 -29.82
C ILE A 183 -1.59 6.60 -29.28
N THR A 184 -2.70 6.58 -30.01
CA THR A 184 -3.88 5.77 -29.68
C THR A 184 -3.56 4.28 -29.66
N GLY A 185 -2.83 3.77 -30.66
CA GLY A 185 -2.37 2.38 -30.67
C GLY A 185 -1.48 2.03 -29.47
N THR A 186 -0.60 2.95 -29.07
CA THR A 186 0.23 2.81 -27.86
C THR A 186 -0.61 2.73 -26.59
N ILE A 187 -1.58 3.64 -26.42
CA ILE A 187 -2.48 3.66 -25.26
C ILE A 187 -3.25 2.34 -25.14
N ILE A 188 -3.83 1.84 -26.24
CA ILE A 188 -4.59 0.58 -26.24
C ILE A 188 -3.71 -0.62 -25.89
N SER A 189 -2.53 -0.71 -26.50
CA SER A 189 -1.57 -1.78 -26.22
C SER A 189 -1.14 -1.78 -24.75
N PHE A 190 -0.89 -0.58 -24.21
CA PHE A 190 -0.54 -0.41 -22.80
C PHE A 190 -1.67 -0.87 -21.87
N LEU A 191 -2.89 -0.35 -22.08
CA LEU A 191 -4.07 -0.72 -21.28
C LEU A 191 -4.35 -2.22 -21.32
N THR A 192 -4.20 -2.84 -22.50
CA THR A 192 -4.38 -4.29 -22.65
C THR A 192 -3.38 -5.05 -21.79
N ASN A 193 -2.10 -4.67 -21.84
CA ASN A 193 -1.06 -5.29 -21.02
C ASN A 193 -1.29 -5.08 -19.53
N VAL A 194 -1.74 -3.88 -19.12
CA VAL A 194 -2.06 -3.58 -17.73
C VAL A 194 -3.24 -4.42 -17.27
N LEU A 195 -4.36 -4.44 -17.98
CA LEU A 195 -5.55 -5.20 -17.60
C LEU A 195 -5.29 -6.71 -17.48
N LEU A 196 -4.41 -7.26 -18.34
CA LEU A 196 -4.03 -8.67 -18.27
C LEU A 196 -3.16 -8.99 -17.05
N LYS A 197 -2.27 -8.07 -16.67
CA LYS A 197 -1.34 -8.26 -15.54
C LYS A 197 -1.91 -7.79 -14.20
N LEU A 198 -2.88 -6.89 -14.20
CA LEU A 198 -3.43 -6.27 -13.00
C LEU A 198 -3.90 -7.28 -11.94
N PRO A 199 -4.60 -8.36 -12.33
CA PRO A 199 -5.02 -9.40 -11.39
C PRO A 199 -3.85 -10.18 -10.75
N GLU A 200 -2.66 -10.14 -11.33
CA GLU A 200 -1.49 -10.88 -10.85
C GLU A 200 -0.69 -10.12 -9.78
N PHE A 201 -0.97 -8.83 -9.55
CA PHE A 201 -0.17 -7.97 -8.67
C PHE A 201 -0.55 -8.00 -7.19
N GLY A 202 -1.47 -8.87 -6.75
CA GLY A 202 -1.80 -8.99 -5.32
C GLY A 202 -2.35 -7.70 -4.70
N ILE A 203 -3.22 -7.00 -5.43
CA ILE A 203 -3.73 -5.68 -5.06
C ILE A 203 -4.91 -5.79 -4.08
N GLU A 204 -4.96 -4.96 -3.04
CA GLU A 204 -6.13 -4.87 -2.15
C GLU A 204 -7.39 -4.43 -2.94
N GLU A 205 -8.56 -4.98 -2.58
CA GLU A 205 -9.82 -4.77 -3.30
C GLU A 205 -10.20 -3.29 -3.46
N GLU A 206 -9.99 -2.47 -2.42
CA GLU A 206 -10.28 -1.03 -2.45
C GLU A 206 -9.39 -0.27 -3.46
N GLN A 207 -8.10 -0.63 -3.53
CA GLN A 207 -7.16 -0.06 -4.49
C GLN A 207 -7.42 -0.56 -5.91
N PHE A 208 -7.75 -1.85 -6.06
CA PHE A 208 -8.11 -2.46 -7.33
C PHE A 208 -9.37 -1.79 -7.92
N ALA A 209 -10.37 -1.49 -7.09
CA ALA A 209 -11.57 -0.78 -7.50
C ALA A 209 -11.26 0.65 -8.00
N ALA A 210 -10.38 1.37 -7.30
CA ALA A 210 -9.95 2.70 -7.73
C ALA A 210 -9.20 2.67 -9.07
N ILE A 211 -8.27 1.72 -9.25
CA ILE A 211 -7.52 1.53 -10.49
C ILE A 211 -8.47 1.13 -11.64
N ASN A 212 -9.39 0.19 -11.41
CA ASN A 212 -10.36 -0.22 -12.43
C ASN A 212 -11.27 0.92 -12.85
N LYS A 213 -11.76 1.74 -11.91
CA LYS A 213 -12.58 2.90 -12.24
C LYS A 213 -11.84 3.88 -13.15
N LEU A 214 -10.56 4.10 -12.90
CA LEU A 214 -9.70 4.93 -13.73
C LEU A 214 -9.47 4.30 -15.12
N LEU A 215 -9.20 2.99 -15.18
CA LEU A 215 -9.06 2.26 -16.44
C LEU A 215 -10.34 2.31 -17.28
N ASP A 216 -11.51 2.12 -16.66
CA ASP A 216 -12.82 2.26 -17.32
C ASP A 216 -13.01 3.67 -17.89
N ARG A 217 -12.60 4.69 -17.13
CA ARG A 217 -12.67 6.07 -17.59
C ARG A 217 -11.72 6.33 -18.76
N ILE A 218 -10.50 5.81 -18.71
CA ILE A 218 -9.54 5.85 -19.82
C ILE A 218 -10.13 5.19 -21.08
N ILE A 219 -10.70 4.00 -20.93
CA ILE A 219 -11.34 3.27 -22.04
C ILE A 219 -12.50 4.09 -22.61
N SER A 220 -13.29 4.75 -21.76
CA SER A 220 -14.40 5.61 -22.22
C SER A 220 -13.95 6.84 -23.00
N LEU A 221 -12.74 7.33 -22.75
CA LEU A 221 -12.15 8.47 -23.46
C LEU A 221 -11.58 8.06 -24.82
N TYR A 222 -11.27 6.80 -25.02
CA TYR A 222 -10.95 6.31 -26.35
C TYR A 222 -12.20 6.40 -27.25
N CYS A 223 -12.19 7.35 -28.17
CA CYS A 223 -13.31 7.60 -29.11
C CYS A 223 -12.89 7.34 -30.56
N PRO A 224 -12.90 6.07 -31.02
CA PRO A 224 -12.62 5.73 -32.41
C PRO A 224 -13.48 6.50 -33.42
N GLU A 225 -14.74 6.78 -33.07
CA GLU A 225 -15.69 7.47 -33.93
C GLU A 225 -15.23 8.90 -34.22
N LEU A 226 -14.69 9.60 -33.22
CA LEU A 226 -14.15 10.94 -33.36
C LEU A 226 -12.92 10.93 -34.28
N PHE A 227 -11.99 9.99 -34.04
CA PHE A 227 -10.79 9.84 -34.87
C PHE A 227 -11.13 9.57 -36.33
N PHE A 228 -11.89 8.50 -36.62
CA PHE A 228 -12.24 8.14 -38.00
C PHE A 228 -13.15 9.18 -38.67
N GLY A 229 -14.01 9.84 -37.89
CA GLY A 229 -14.82 10.97 -38.36
C GLY A 229 -13.96 12.14 -38.82
N PHE A 230 -12.96 12.51 -38.02
CA PHE A 230 -12.01 13.56 -38.37
C PHE A 230 -11.14 13.18 -39.57
N VAL A 231 -10.58 11.97 -39.61
CA VAL A 231 -9.78 11.45 -40.74
C VAL A 231 -10.54 11.57 -42.06
N ARG A 232 -11.83 11.20 -42.09
CA ARG A 232 -12.68 11.32 -43.29
C ARG A 232 -12.98 12.77 -43.68
N ALA A 233 -12.91 13.69 -42.72
CA ALA A 233 -13.10 15.11 -42.96
C ALA A 233 -11.81 15.79 -43.43
N VAL A 234 -10.62 15.22 -43.17
CA VAL A 234 -9.33 15.78 -43.61
C VAL A 234 -9.34 16.04 -45.12
N GLY A 235 -8.96 17.25 -45.51
CA GLY A 235 -9.00 17.72 -46.90
C GLY A 235 -10.31 18.40 -47.30
N ASN A 236 -11.36 18.36 -46.47
CA ASN A 236 -12.60 19.12 -46.65
C ASN A 236 -12.76 20.17 -45.53
N PRO A 237 -12.46 21.46 -45.79
CA PRO A 237 -12.48 22.50 -44.76
C PRO A 237 -13.83 22.69 -44.04
N ILE A 238 -14.95 22.51 -44.76
CA ILE A 238 -16.30 22.65 -44.19
C ILE A 238 -16.57 21.49 -43.25
N ALA A 239 -16.23 20.27 -43.66
CA ALA A 239 -16.40 19.08 -42.82
C ALA A 239 -15.47 19.15 -41.59
N MET A 240 -14.21 19.54 -41.76
CA MET A 240 -13.26 19.68 -40.65
C MET A 240 -13.76 20.66 -39.58
N ALA A 241 -14.35 21.79 -39.98
CA ALA A 241 -14.86 22.79 -39.05
C ALA A 241 -15.92 22.23 -38.08
N THR A 242 -16.68 21.20 -38.50
CA THR A 242 -17.67 20.53 -37.63
C THR A 242 -17.05 19.67 -36.54
N TYR A 243 -15.77 19.32 -36.66
CA TYR A 243 -15.03 18.51 -35.68
C TYR A 243 -14.24 19.33 -34.67
N LYS A 244 -14.04 20.64 -34.91
CA LYS A 244 -13.29 21.51 -33.99
C LYS A 244 -13.78 21.41 -32.55
N GLY A 245 -15.07 21.64 -32.31
CA GLY A 245 -15.65 21.61 -30.97
C GLY A 245 -15.56 20.23 -30.31
N LYS A 246 -15.66 19.14 -31.10
CA LYS A 246 -15.51 17.78 -30.58
C LYS A 246 -14.08 17.47 -30.17
N ILE A 247 -13.10 17.99 -30.91
CA ILE A 247 -11.67 17.84 -30.58
C ILE A 247 -11.32 18.69 -29.35
N GLU A 248 -11.86 19.90 -29.23
CA GLU A 248 -11.70 20.76 -28.03
C GLU A 248 -12.27 20.07 -26.78
N GLU A 249 -13.48 19.53 -26.87
CA GLU A 249 -14.11 18.76 -25.79
C GLU A 249 -13.27 17.53 -25.42
N HIS A 250 -12.81 16.77 -26.42
CA HIS A 250 -11.99 15.59 -26.19
C HIS A 250 -10.65 15.93 -25.50
N GLN A 251 -9.97 17.00 -25.93
CA GLN A 251 -8.75 17.47 -25.29
C GLN A 251 -8.97 17.89 -23.84
N CYS A 252 -10.09 18.55 -23.54
CA CYS A 252 -10.46 18.95 -22.18
C CYS A 252 -10.69 17.73 -21.28
N GLN A 253 -11.42 16.72 -21.77
CA GLN A 253 -11.66 15.48 -21.03
C GLN A 253 -10.37 14.71 -20.74
N ILE A 254 -9.40 14.72 -21.66
CA ILE A 254 -8.07 14.15 -21.42
C ILE A 254 -7.34 14.93 -20.31
N GLY A 255 -7.47 16.25 -20.27
CA GLY A 255 -6.86 17.07 -19.21
C GLY A 255 -7.38 16.73 -17.82
N LEU A 256 -8.70 16.58 -17.68
CA LEU A 256 -9.31 16.15 -16.42
C LEU A 256 -8.83 14.75 -15.99
N LEU A 257 -8.59 13.86 -16.94
CA LEU A 257 -8.06 12.53 -16.66
C LEU A 257 -6.60 12.60 -16.19
N VAL A 258 -5.76 13.44 -16.80
CA VAL A 258 -4.37 13.66 -16.36
C VAL A 258 -4.33 14.10 -14.90
N GLU A 259 -5.15 15.09 -14.52
CA GLU A 259 -5.27 15.56 -13.14
C GLU A 259 -5.72 14.43 -12.17
N GLU A 260 -6.66 13.58 -12.59
CA GLU A 260 -7.14 12.44 -11.80
C GLU A 260 -6.04 11.37 -11.60
N ILE A 261 -5.25 11.08 -12.65
CA ILE A 261 -4.12 10.16 -12.58
C ILE A 261 -3.04 10.72 -11.64
N GLU A 262 -2.72 12.01 -11.73
CA GLU A 262 -1.74 12.67 -10.86
C GLU A 262 -2.15 12.55 -9.38
N GLN A 263 -3.41 12.82 -9.05
CA GLN A 263 -3.94 12.69 -7.68
C GLN A 263 -3.84 11.26 -7.12
N ILE A 264 -4.08 10.24 -7.96
CA ILE A 264 -3.95 8.84 -7.55
C ILE A 264 -2.47 8.43 -7.41
N SER A 265 -1.58 9.03 -8.20
CA SER A 265 -0.14 8.75 -8.12
C SER A 265 0.56 9.38 -6.90
N GLU A 266 -0.03 10.44 -6.32
CA GLU A 266 0.45 11.14 -5.12
C GLU A 266 0.03 10.50 -3.79
N TYR A 267 -0.45 9.26 -3.76
CA TYR A 267 -0.77 8.55 -2.51
C TYR A 267 0.43 8.61 -1.54
N LYS A 268 0.27 9.44 -0.50
CA LYS A 268 1.19 9.64 0.63
C LYS A 268 1.26 8.40 1.51
#